data_AF-A0A6G9YM53-F1
#
_entry.id   AF-A0A6G9YM53-F1
#
_cell.length_a   1.000
_cell.length_b   1.000
_cell.length_c   1.000
_cell.angle_alpha   90.00
_cell.angle_beta   90.00
_cell.angle_gamma   90.00
#
_symmetry.space_group_name_H-M   'P 1'
#
loop_
_entity.id
_entity.type
_entity.pdbx_description
1 polymer ?
#
loop_
_entity_poly.entity_id
_entity_poly.type
_entity_poly.pdbx_seq_one_letter_code
_entity_poly.pdbx_strand_id
1 'polypeptide(L)'
;MKSEGGEPVRLTARLEVSRISTEELLGLGKGSVIGLDTLAGESVDLLVNEQLVAQGAVVAVGDGHGVRIGNIVATEDRRAAASAFLDRHRGHLRALFDILNVPWHDDVAQLAATTARHWLGPEHGRIPADYTPAQRTRALALVDAMGLLSETLPVAGATFDETEIVAGTWKANDGRLHLVRRLRRERDCVLGPIKVWCGQRLREARDGTVDDIVDRLVARDPKLLEHPWVRAELARDPVDPDPWGRPFATEYEIVIANAMAVFGGELTFAATCPATGPATVAGVPRRTVLWQRFGTPDGMDLFVLNAAARHRPQGPARPTTASCAEEWLRHLPPAIGAQVLVVAGNPHTERTVGDVARVVRTARRGDLTIHSAGTPALEQPRRLELCLGEIHRLLHNHVGE
;
A
#
# COMPACT_ATOMS: atom_id res chain seq x y z
N MET A 1 -28.20 14.09 27.10
CA MET A 1 -27.12 13.47 26.32
C MET A 1 -26.09 14.57 26.06
N LYS A 2 -24.97 14.58 26.78
CA LYS A 2 -23.88 15.54 26.54
C LYS A 2 -23.09 15.02 25.34
N SER A 3 -23.01 15.82 24.27
CA SER A 3 -22.13 15.55 23.14
C SER A 3 -20.67 15.69 23.60
N GLU A 4 -19.89 14.62 23.52
CA GLU A 4 -18.43 14.71 23.56
C GLU A 4 -18.01 15.58 22.37
N GLY A 5 -17.31 16.68 22.65
CA GLY A 5 -16.85 17.62 21.64
C GLY A 5 -15.75 16.98 20.80
N GLY A 6 -16.08 16.59 19.57
CA GLY A 6 -15.09 16.18 18.59
C GLY A 6 -14.17 17.33 18.21
N GLU A 7 -12.88 17.05 18.03
CA GLU A 7 -11.94 18.01 17.47
C GLU A 7 -12.43 18.51 16.10
N PRO A 8 -12.21 19.80 15.76
CA PRO A 8 -12.64 20.33 14.48
C PRO A 8 -11.86 19.69 13.33
N VAL A 9 -12.60 19.04 12.42
CA VAL A 9 -12.05 18.40 11.22
C VAL A 9 -12.17 19.35 10.02
N ARG A 10 -11.09 19.52 9.27
CA ARG A 10 -11.10 20.31 8.02
C ARG A 10 -11.73 19.50 6.89
N LEU A 11 -12.92 19.92 6.45
CA LEU A 11 -13.58 19.41 5.24
C LEU A 11 -13.28 20.34 4.06
N THR A 12 -12.67 19.80 3.01
CA THR A 12 -12.38 20.52 1.75
C THR A 12 -13.39 20.11 0.69
N ALA A 13 -14.13 21.06 0.12
CA ALA A 13 -14.93 20.84 -1.08
C ALA A 13 -14.11 21.22 -2.32
N ARG A 14 -13.89 20.27 -3.22
CA ARG A 14 -13.08 20.46 -4.42
C ARG A 14 -13.95 20.29 -5.66
N LEU A 15 -14.03 21.36 -6.45
CA LEU A 15 -14.73 21.39 -7.74
C LEU A 15 -14.01 20.47 -8.74
N GLU A 16 -12.78 20.80 -9.09
CA GLU A 16 -11.96 19.99 -9.99
C GLU A 16 -10.47 20.31 -9.81
N VAL A 17 -9.61 19.48 -10.39
CA VAL A 17 -8.19 19.77 -10.60
C VAL A 17 -7.93 19.78 -12.11
N SER A 18 -7.79 20.98 -12.69
CA SER A 18 -7.34 21.16 -14.07
C SER A 18 -5.81 21.27 -14.15
N ARG A 19 -5.22 20.81 -15.25
CA ARG A 19 -3.78 20.92 -15.52
C ARG A 19 -3.55 21.97 -16.59
N ILE A 20 -2.72 22.96 -16.26
CA ILE A 20 -2.22 23.96 -17.20
C ILE A 20 -0.69 23.83 -17.29
N SER A 21 -0.13 24.19 -18.42
CA SER A 21 1.31 24.26 -18.63
C SER A 21 1.94 25.39 -17.81
N THR A 22 3.26 25.32 -17.58
CA THR A 22 4.01 26.38 -16.89
C THR A 22 3.91 27.72 -17.62
N GLU A 23 3.88 27.68 -18.96
CA GLU A 23 3.72 28.88 -19.79
C GLU A 23 2.34 29.53 -19.58
N GLU A 24 1.27 28.73 -19.60
CA GLU A 24 -0.09 29.21 -19.29
C GLU A 24 -0.19 29.77 -17.87
N LEU A 25 0.42 29.09 -16.88
CA LEU A 25 0.45 29.54 -15.48
C LEU A 25 1.14 30.90 -15.34
N LEU A 26 2.31 31.07 -15.96
CA LEU A 26 3.07 32.32 -15.94
C LEU A 26 2.37 33.43 -16.74
N GLY A 27 1.55 33.06 -17.72
CA GLY A 27 0.70 33.96 -18.50
C GLY A 27 -0.57 34.40 -17.78
N LEU A 28 -0.91 33.84 -16.62
CA LEU A 28 -2.11 34.23 -15.88
C LEU A 28 -1.99 35.66 -15.34
N GLY A 29 -2.84 36.54 -15.87
CA GLY A 29 -3.08 37.89 -15.36
C GLY A 29 -4.45 38.04 -14.71
N LYS A 30 -4.69 39.21 -14.12
CA LYS A 30 -6.02 39.58 -13.59
C LYS A 30 -7.07 39.45 -14.69
N GLY A 31 -8.09 38.61 -14.47
CA GLY A 31 -9.17 38.37 -15.42
C GLY A 31 -8.99 37.14 -16.31
N SER A 32 -7.90 36.37 -16.14
CA SER A 32 -7.72 35.10 -16.86
C SER A 32 -8.78 34.09 -16.43
N VAL A 33 -9.34 33.37 -17.40
CA VAL A 33 -10.34 32.31 -17.19
C VAL A 33 -9.69 30.97 -17.48
N ILE A 34 -9.74 30.06 -16.52
CA ILE A 34 -9.23 28.69 -16.67
C ILE A 34 -10.44 27.77 -16.91
N GLY A 35 -10.42 27.05 -18.03
CA GLY A 35 -11.40 26.01 -18.31
C GLY A 35 -11.23 24.82 -17.37
N LEU A 36 -12.35 24.39 -16.80
CA LEU A 36 -12.47 23.13 -16.06
C LEU A 36 -13.23 22.15 -16.97
N ASP A 37 -12.81 20.88 -16.99
CA ASP A 37 -13.43 19.86 -17.86
C ASP A 37 -14.78 19.36 -17.30
N THR A 38 -15.08 19.70 -16.05
CA THR A 38 -16.35 19.43 -15.38
C THR A 38 -17.49 20.23 -16.03
N LEU A 39 -18.56 19.54 -16.42
CA LEU A 39 -19.76 20.20 -16.91
C LEU A 39 -20.44 20.97 -15.76
N ALA A 40 -20.94 22.18 -16.04
CA ALA A 40 -21.66 22.98 -15.04
C ALA A 40 -22.87 22.19 -14.49
N GLY A 41 -22.79 21.79 -13.21
CA GLY A 41 -23.82 20.99 -12.53
C GLY A 41 -23.36 19.59 -12.07
N GLU A 42 -22.11 19.19 -12.33
CA GLU A 42 -21.56 17.92 -11.85
C GLU A 42 -21.11 17.95 -10.38
N SER A 43 -20.91 16.75 -9.82
CA SER A 43 -20.63 16.50 -8.41
C SER A 43 -19.24 16.99 -7.99
N VAL A 44 -19.15 17.69 -6.85
CA VAL A 44 -17.90 18.05 -6.18
C VAL A 44 -17.43 16.95 -5.22
N ASP A 45 -16.11 16.81 -5.10
CA ASP A 45 -15.47 15.94 -4.13
C ASP A 45 -15.43 16.62 -2.76
N LEU A 46 -15.77 15.89 -1.70
CA LEU A 46 -15.61 16.31 -0.32
C LEU A 46 -14.50 15.49 0.33
N LEU A 47 -13.46 16.17 0.82
CA LEU A 47 -12.26 15.55 1.35
C LEU A 47 -12.04 15.89 2.83
N VAL A 48 -11.64 14.89 3.61
CA VAL A 48 -11.06 15.07 4.95
C VAL A 48 -9.63 14.56 4.90
N ASN A 49 -8.66 15.36 5.35
CA ASN A 49 -7.24 14.99 5.29
C ASN A 49 -6.78 14.51 3.89
N GLU A 50 -7.25 15.17 2.83
CA GLU A 50 -6.98 14.82 1.42
C GLU A 50 -7.53 13.44 0.96
N GLN A 51 -8.40 12.83 1.77
CA GLN A 51 -9.13 11.60 1.43
C GLN A 51 -10.57 11.92 1.08
N LEU A 52 -11.06 11.37 -0.04
CA LEU A 52 -12.45 11.52 -0.44
C LEU A 52 -13.38 10.83 0.57
N VAL A 53 -14.26 11.60 1.19
CA VAL A 53 -15.25 11.09 2.17
C VAL A 53 -16.67 11.13 1.62
N ALA A 54 -16.95 12.00 0.66
CA ALA A 54 -18.27 12.10 0.03
C ALA A 54 -18.16 12.83 -1.32
N GLN A 55 -19.23 12.73 -2.09
CA GLN A 55 -19.46 13.45 -3.33
C GLN A 55 -20.84 14.11 -3.26
N GLY A 56 -20.96 15.34 -3.73
CA GLY A 56 -22.22 16.08 -3.66
C GLY A 56 -22.35 17.15 -4.71
N ALA A 57 -23.53 17.74 -4.84
CA ALA A 57 -23.76 18.85 -5.77
C ALA A 57 -23.66 20.19 -5.03
N VAL A 58 -23.03 21.20 -5.64
CA VAL A 58 -23.10 22.57 -5.13
C VAL A 58 -24.54 23.06 -5.28
N VAL A 59 -25.11 23.56 -4.19
CA VAL A 59 -26.48 24.08 -4.12
C VAL A 59 -26.45 25.50 -3.52
N ALA A 60 -27.36 26.36 -3.96
CA ALA A 60 -27.57 27.64 -3.32
C ALA A 60 -28.28 27.45 -1.97
N VAL A 61 -27.80 28.09 -0.91
CA VAL A 61 -28.41 28.06 0.42
C VAL A 61 -28.49 29.49 0.94
N GLY A 62 -29.71 30.07 0.91
CA GLY A 62 -29.90 31.49 1.19
C GLY A 62 -29.08 32.35 0.22
N ASP A 63 -28.26 33.25 0.78
CA ASP A 63 -27.33 34.10 0.02
C ASP A 63 -25.94 33.44 -0.19
N GLY A 64 -25.78 32.17 0.18
CA GLY A 64 -24.51 31.44 0.13
C GLY A 64 -24.54 30.17 -0.73
N HIS A 65 -23.43 29.42 -0.67
CA HIS A 65 -23.28 28.12 -1.35
C HIS A 65 -23.15 27.02 -0.29
N GLY A 66 -23.82 25.90 -0.52
CA GLY A 66 -23.66 24.65 0.23
C GLY A 66 -23.34 23.50 -0.69
N VAL A 67 -22.98 22.34 -0.13
CA VAL A 67 -22.85 21.09 -0.88
C VAL A 67 -23.90 20.12 -0.38
N ARG A 68 -24.85 19.76 -1.25
CA ARG A 68 -25.80 18.68 -0.98
C ARG A 68 -25.10 17.36 -1.21
N ILE A 69 -24.85 16.63 -0.14
CA ILE A 69 -24.27 15.29 -0.18
C ILE A 69 -25.14 14.41 -1.08
N GLY A 70 -24.53 13.84 -2.11
CA GLY A 70 -25.19 12.90 -3.02
C GLY A 70 -24.82 11.46 -2.68
N ASN A 71 -23.52 11.18 -2.58
CA ASN A 71 -23.00 9.87 -2.23
C ASN A 71 -21.95 10.01 -1.13
N ILE A 72 -22.05 9.23 -0.05
CA ILE A 72 -21.02 9.17 0.98
C ILE A 72 -20.11 7.99 0.65
N VAL A 73 -18.79 8.19 0.65
CA VAL A 73 -17.84 7.08 0.52
C VAL A 73 -17.95 6.25 1.79
N ALA A 74 -18.67 5.14 1.69
CA ALA A 74 -19.28 4.50 2.86
C ALA A 74 -18.26 4.01 3.90
N THR A 75 -18.43 4.48 5.13
CA THR A 75 -17.87 3.89 6.36
C THR A 75 -18.28 2.43 6.53
N GLU A 76 -19.38 2.00 5.90
CA GLU A 76 -19.89 0.62 5.89
C GLU A 76 -18.92 -0.38 5.26
N ASP A 77 -18.12 0.03 4.28
CA ASP A 77 -17.20 -0.88 3.59
C ASP A 77 -15.97 -1.24 4.43
N ARG A 78 -15.48 -0.29 5.25
CA ARG A 78 -14.42 -0.54 6.23
C ARG A 78 -14.94 -1.37 7.41
N ARG A 79 -16.17 -1.10 7.84
CA ARG A 79 -16.88 -1.88 8.86
C ARG A 79 -17.11 -3.32 8.41
N ALA A 80 -17.47 -3.57 7.16
CA ALA A 80 -17.80 -4.91 6.66
C ALA A 80 -16.64 -5.90 6.70
N ALA A 81 -15.45 -5.53 6.21
CA ALA A 81 -14.29 -6.43 6.22
C ALA A 81 -13.78 -6.70 7.65
N ALA A 82 -13.72 -5.67 8.48
CA ALA A 82 -13.34 -5.79 9.88
C ALA A 82 -14.37 -6.55 10.72
N SER A 83 -15.68 -6.35 10.47
CA SER A 83 -16.76 -7.11 11.10
C SER A 83 -16.69 -8.57 10.67
N ALA A 84 -16.47 -8.86 9.39
CA ALA A 84 -16.34 -10.23 8.90
C ALA A 84 -15.15 -10.97 9.54
N PHE A 85 -14.01 -10.30 9.74
CA PHE A 85 -12.88 -10.86 10.48
C PHE A 85 -13.24 -11.12 11.95
N LEU A 86 -13.78 -10.11 12.63
CA LEU A 86 -14.18 -10.22 14.03
C LEU A 86 -15.19 -11.36 14.24
N ASP A 87 -16.21 -11.45 13.40
CA ASP A 87 -17.26 -12.44 13.52
C ASP A 87 -16.75 -13.86 13.24
N ARG A 88 -15.86 -14.02 12.24
CA ARG A 88 -15.21 -15.29 11.93
C ARG A 88 -14.31 -15.79 13.05
N HIS A 89 -13.62 -14.88 13.74
CA HIS A 89 -12.58 -15.23 14.71
C HIS A 89 -12.90 -14.82 16.16
N ARG A 90 -14.14 -14.43 16.49
CA ARG A 90 -14.53 -13.92 17.81
C ARG A 90 -14.07 -14.79 18.97
N GLY A 91 -14.24 -16.11 18.85
CA GLY A 91 -13.82 -17.07 19.87
C GLY A 91 -12.30 -17.08 20.06
N HIS A 92 -11.52 -17.10 18.97
CA HIS A 92 -10.06 -17.04 19.01
C HIS A 92 -9.57 -15.70 19.57
N LEU A 93 -10.19 -14.59 19.17
CA LEU A 93 -9.86 -13.27 19.65
C LEU A 93 -10.13 -13.15 21.16
N ARG A 94 -11.29 -13.61 21.65
CA ARG A 94 -11.58 -13.58 23.09
C ARG A 94 -10.56 -14.39 23.89
N ALA A 95 -10.24 -15.60 23.46
CA ALA A 95 -9.21 -16.43 24.10
C ALA A 95 -7.81 -15.78 24.05
N LEU A 96 -7.48 -15.07 22.96
CA LEU A 96 -6.23 -14.33 22.81
C LEU A 96 -6.14 -13.17 23.81
N PHE A 97 -7.21 -12.38 23.94
CA PHE A 97 -7.30 -11.30 24.92
C PHE A 97 -7.13 -11.84 26.34
N ASP A 98 -7.80 -12.94 26.68
CA ASP A 98 -7.67 -13.60 27.99
C ASP A 98 -6.22 -14.07 28.25
N ILE A 99 -5.57 -14.75 27.29
CA ILE A 99 -4.18 -15.22 27.44
C ILE A 99 -3.20 -14.06 27.65
N LEU A 100 -3.44 -12.94 26.96
CA LEU A 100 -2.57 -11.76 27.01
C LEU A 100 -2.94 -10.80 28.14
N ASN A 101 -3.92 -11.14 28.99
CA ASN A 101 -4.43 -10.29 30.06
C ASN A 101 -4.87 -8.91 29.57
N VAL A 102 -5.52 -8.85 28.40
CA VAL A 102 -6.07 -7.63 27.83
C VAL A 102 -7.60 -7.65 27.96
N PRO A 103 -8.25 -6.58 28.45
CA PRO A 103 -9.70 -6.56 28.61
C PRO A 103 -10.46 -6.78 27.29
N TRP A 104 -11.39 -7.72 27.28
CA TRP A 104 -12.33 -7.92 26.17
C TRP A 104 -13.50 -6.92 26.26
N HIS A 105 -13.94 -6.43 25.10
CA HIS A 105 -15.14 -5.62 24.94
C HIS A 105 -15.98 -6.17 23.79
N ASP A 106 -17.30 -6.19 23.92
CA ASP A 106 -18.18 -6.58 22.80
C ASP A 106 -18.35 -5.46 21.76
N ASP A 107 -18.09 -4.22 22.16
CA ASP A 107 -18.04 -3.06 21.28
C ASP A 107 -16.69 -2.94 20.55
N VAL A 108 -16.73 -2.82 19.23
CA VAL A 108 -15.52 -2.84 18.39
C VAL A 108 -14.69 -1.56 18.53
N ALA A 109 -15.32 -0.42 18.78
CA ALA A 109 -14.59 0.83 19.02
C ALA A 109 -13.80 0.76 20.33
N GLN A 110 -14.39 0.19 21.38
CA GLN A 110 -13.69 -0.11 22.64
C GLN A 110 -12.58 -1.14 22.44
N LEU A 111 -12.79 -2.19 21.64
CA LEU A 111 -11.71 -3.14 21.28
C LEU A 111 -10.56 -2.44 20.55
N ALA A 112 -10.84 -1.57 19.59
CA ALA A 112 -9.82 -0.82 18.86
C ALA A 112 -9.02 0.11 19.81
N ALA A 113 -9.70 0.82 20.71
CA ALA A 113 -9.06 1.68 21.71
C ALA A 113 -8.22 0.87 22.73
N THR A 114 -8.71 -0.28 23.16
CA THR A 114 -7.97 -1.18 24.08
C THR A 114 -6.74 -1.75 23.39
N THR A 115 -6.86 -2.27 22.18
CA THR A 115 -5.71 -2.78 21.43
C THR A 115 -4.70 -1.68 21.08
N ALA A 116 -5.14 -0.44 20.84
CA ALA A 116 -4.23 0.69 20.66
C ALA A 116 -3.35 0.95 21.90
N ARG A 117 -3.92 0.80 23.11
CA ARG A 117 -3.19 1.00 24.37
C ARG A 117 -2.27 -0.16 24.71
N HIS A 118 -2.68 -1.38 24.39
CA HIS A 118 -2.00 -2.60 24.86
C HIS A 118 -1.06 -3.22 23.82
N TRP A 119 -1.32 -3.06 22.53
CA TRP A 119 -0.62 -3.78 21.45
C TRP A 119 0.13 -2.87 20.48
N LEU A 120 -0.18 -1.58 20.40
CA LEU A 120 0.59 -0.65 19.57
C LEU A 120 1.80 -0.08 20.32
N GLY A 121 2.88 0.08 19.57
CA GLY A 121 3.97 0.99 19.91
C GLY A 121 4.48 1.72 18.66
N PRO A 122 5.41 2.68 18.80
CA PRO A 122 5.44 3.92 18.00
C PRO A 122 5.41 3.75 16.48
N GLU A 123 6.01 2.71 15.90
CA GLU A 123 5.89 2.42 14.45
C GLU A 123 5.96 0.90 14.12
N HIS A 124 5.35 0.04 14.94
CA HIS A 124 5.53 -1.44 15.02
C HIS A 124 6.59 -1.94 16.04
N GLY A 125 6.77 -1.24 17.17
CA GLY A 125 7.81 -1.56 18.14
C GLY A 125 7.40 -1.46 19.61
N ARG A 126 7.80 -2.47 20.39
CA ARG A 126 7.54 -2.77 21.82
C ARG A 126 6.06 -2.76 22.21
N ILE A 127 5.48 -3.97 22.27
CA ILE A 127 4.39 -4.21 23.21
C ILE A 127 4.96 -3.90 24.60
N PRO A 128 4.28 -3.10 25.43
CA PRO A 128 4.72 -2.83 26.81
C PRO A 128 4.75 -4.07 27.72
N ALA A 129 4.30 -5.23 27.24
CA ALA A 129 4.04 -6.40 28.06
C ALA A 129 5.10 -7.49 27.88
N ASP A 130 5.76 -7.83 28.97
CA ASP A 130 6.60 -9.02 29.11
C ASP A 130 5.70 -10.27 29.18
N TYR A 131 5.19 -10.73 28.04
CA TYR A 131 4.44 -11.99 28.00
C TYR A 131 5.36 -13.17 28.29
N THR A 132 4.94 -14.04 29.20
CA THR A 132 5.68 -15.28 29.51
C THR A 132 5.81 -16.17 28.27
N PRO A 133 6.83 -17.04 28.19
CA PRO A 133 6.97 -18.00 27.08
C PRO A 133 5.69 -18.82 26.84
N ALA A 134 5.02 -19.26 27.91
CA ALA A 134 3.77 -20.02 27.82
C ALA A 134 2.62 -19.20 27.19
N GLN A 135 2.49 -17.92 27.56
CA GLN A 135 1.51 -17.02 26.94
C GLN A 135 1.81 -16.82 25.46
N ARG A 136 3.08 -16.59 25.10
CA ARG A 136 3.48 -16.38 23.69
C ARG A 136 3.18 -17.62 22.84
N THR A 137 3.50 -18.82 23.34
CA THR A 137 3.21 -20.07 22.63
C THR A 137 1.71 -20.27 22.39
N ARG A 138 0.88 -20.06 23.42
CA ARG A 138 -0.58 -20.20 23.28
C ARG A 138 -1.19 -19.12 22.39
N ALA A 139 -0.72 -17.88 22.50
CA ALA A 139 -1.17 -16.78 21.66
C ALA A 139 -0.81 -17.01 20.18
N LEU A 140 0.40 -17.47 19.88
CA LEU A 140 0.81 -17.81 18.52
C LEU A 140 -0.05 -18.92 17.90
N ALA A 141 -0.45 -19.93 18.69
CA ALA A 141 -1.34 -20.98 18.21
C ALA A 141 -2.73 -20.43 17.81
N LEU A 142 -3.27 -19.47 18.57
CA LEU A 142 -4.53 -18.81 18.22
C LEU A 142 -4.38 -17.92 16.98
N VAL A 143 -3.27 -17.21 16.86
CA VAL A 143 -2.97 -16.36 15.70
C VAL A 143 -2.79 -17.20 14.43
N ASP A 144 -2.17 -18.38 14.53
CA ASP A 144 -2.10 -19.35 13.42
C ASP A 144 -3.48 -19.87 13.02
N ALA A 145 -4.33 -20.22 14.00
CA ALA A 145 -5.70 -20.64 13.75
C ALA A 145 -6.56 -19.55 13.08
N MET A 146 -6.18 -18.27 13.22
CA MET A 146 -6.78 -17.15 12.49
C MET A 146 -6.19 -16.94 11.08
N GLY A 147 -5.26 -17.79 10.63
CA GLY A 147 -4.64 -17.69 9.30
C GLY A 147 -3.61 -16.56 9.17
N LEU A 148 -3.25 -15.89 10.27
CA LEU A 148 -2.31 -14.76 10.24
C LEU A 148 -0.84 -15.19 10.12
N LEU A 149 -0.57 -16.49 10.24
CA LEU A 149 0.79 -17.05 10.16
C LEU A 149 1.00 -17.93 8.93
N SER A 150 -0.06 -18.58 8.45
CA SER A 150 -0.01 -19.60 7.40
C SER A 150 -0.03 -18.98 6.01
N GLU A 151 0.77 -19.51 5.09
CA GLU A 151 0.79 -19.01 3.72
C GLU A 151 -0.60 -19.06 3.05
N THR A 152 -0.87 -18.07 2.20
CA THR A 152 -2.09 -18.04 1.38
C THR A 152 -1.66 -18.27 -0.05
N LEU A 153 -2.09 -19.37 -0.66
CA LEU A 153 -1.70 -19.72 -2.03
C LEU A 153 -2.95 -19.88 -2.92
N PRO A 154 -2.93 -19.34 -4.15
CA PRO A 154 -3.94 -19.67 -5.14
C PRO A 154 -3.83 -21.15 -5.53
N VAL A 155 -4.88 -21.69 -6.15
CA VAL A 155 -4.88 -23.04 -6.72
C VAL A 155 -3.75 -23.16 -7.75
N ALA A 156 -3.09 -24.33 -7.82
CA ALA A 156 -2.08 -24.58 -8.85
C ALA A 156 -2.71 -24.47 -10.25
N GLY A 157 -1.99 -23.92 -11.22
CA GLY A 157 -2.50 -23.66 -12.57
C GLY A 157 -3.45 -22.45 -12.66
N ALA A 158 -3.67 -21.71 -11.58
CA ALA A 158 -4.52 -20.52 -11.62
C ALA A 158 -3.95 -19.47 -12.58
N THR A 159 -4.84 -18.78 -13.29
CA THR A 159 -4.51 -17.71 -14.23
C THR A 159 -5.01 -16.38 -13.70
N PHE A 160 -4.14 -15.38 -13.71
CA PHE A 160 -4.46 -14.02 -13.33
C PHE A 160 -4.07 -13.07 -14.45
N ASP A 161 -4.97 -12.18 -14.83
CA ASP A 161 -4.73 -11.17 -15.87
C ASP A 161 -3.72 -10.12 -15.38
N GLU A 162 -3.60 -9.92 -14.07
CA GLU A 162 -2.72 -8.93 -13.47
C GLU A 162 -2.27 -9.33 -12.06
N THR A 163 -1.07 -8.90 -11.66
CA THR A 163 -0.53 -9.14 -10.31
C THR A 163 -0.07 -7.83 -9.65
N GLU A 164 -0.58 -7.54 -8.47
CA GLU A 164 -0.35 -6.31 -7.71
C GLU A 164 0.47 -6.55 -6.44
N ILE A 165 1.51 -5.74 -6.24
CA ILE A 165 2.36 -5.78 -5.05
C ILE A 165 2.54 -4.37 -4.51
N VAL A 166 2.27 -4.16 -3.23
CA VAL A 166 2.64 -2.92 -2.54
C VAL A 166 3.97 -3.12 -1.84
N ALA A 167 4.97 -2.34 -2.24
CA ALA A 167 6.32 -2.47 -1.74
C ALA A 167 6.44 -2.12 -0.24
N GLY A 168 7.55 -2.52 0.34
CA GLY A 168 7.94 -2.15 1.69
C GLY A 168 9.45 -2.29 1.86
N THR A 169 9.88 -2.80 3.01
CA THR A 169 11.30 -3.08 3.26
C THR A 169 11.83 -4.15 2.31
N TRP A 170 13.16 -4.19 2.09
CA TRP A 170 13.82 -5.24 1.31
C TRP A 170 13.33 -6.64 1.72
N LYS A 171 13.32 -6.94 3.01
CA LYS A 171 12.91 -8.26 3.52
C LYS A 171 11.46 -8.62 3.15
N ALA A 172 10.56 -7.64 3.16
CA ALA A 172 9.17 -7.86 2.78
C ALA A 172 9.04 -8.08 1.26
N ASN A 173 9.77 -7.30 0.47
CA ASN A 173 9.77 -7.43 -0.99
C ASN A 173 10.41 -8.76 -1.44
N ASP A 174 11.49 -9.19 -0.79
CA ASP A 174 12.20 -10.43 -1.09
C ASP A 174 11.26 -11.63 -0.98
N GLY A 175 10.48 -11.70 0.11
CA GLY A 175 9.46 -12.73 0.27
C GLY A 175 8.39 -12.69 -0.82
N ARG A 176 7.85 -11.51 -1.13
CA ARG A 176 6.77 -11.34 -2.13
C ARG A 176 7.23 -11.70 -3.54
N LEU A 177 8.43 -11.28 -3.93
CA LEU A 177 9.00 -11.57 -5.24
C LEU A 177 9.39 -13.06 -5.35
N HIS A 178 9.91 -13.67 -4.27
CA HIS A 178 10.12 -15.12 -4.24
C HIS A 178 8.79 -15.89 -4.34
N LEU A 179 7.72 -15.39 -3.72
CA LEU A 179 6.39 -15.98 -3.87
C LEU A 179 5.92 -15.91 -5.32
N VAL A 180 6.06 -14.77 -6.00
CA VAL A 180 5.78 -14.65 -7.44
C VAL A 180 6.56 -15.69 -8.25
N ARG A 181 7.87 -15.83 -8.02
CA ARG A 181 8.70 -16.83 -8.69
C ARG A 181 8.20 -18.25 -8.43
N ARG A 182 7.84 -18.58 -7.18
CA ARG A 182 7.29 -19.88 -6.78
C ARG A 182 5.94 -20.17 -7.43
N LEU A 183 5.04 -19.18 -7.48
CA LEU A 183 3.74 -19.32 -8.14
C LEU A 183 3.90 -19.66 -9.63
N ARG A 184 4.85 -19.02 -10.32
CA ARG A 184 5.12 -19.30 -11.74
C ARG A 184 5.80 -20.64 -11.97
N ARG A 185 6.85 -20.97 -11.19
CA ARG A 185 7.74 -22.10 -11.47
C ARG A 185 7.34 -23.42 -10.80
N GLU A 186 6.71 -23.37 -9.64
CA GLU A 186 6.41 -24.56 -8.82
C GLU A 186 4.91 -24.85 -8.74
N ARG A 187 4.06 -23.86 -9.05
CA ARG A 187 2.59 -23.97 -8.98
C ARG A 187 1.93 -23.79 -10.35
N ASP A 188 2.71 -23.64 -11.41
CA ASP A 188 2.26 -23.45 -12.79
C ASP A 188 1.20 -22.34 -12.96
N CYS A 189 1.21 -21.33 -12.08
CA CYS A 189 0.28 -20.22 -12.18
C CYS A 189 0.70 -19.29 -13.33
N VAL A 190 -0.27 -18.87 -14.14
CA VAL A 190 -0.07 -17.87 -15.18
C VAL A 190 -0.32 -16.50 -14.55
N LEU A 191 0.74 -15.72 -14.41
CA LEU A 191 0.67 -14.35 -13.89
C LEU A 191 0.82 -13.38 -15.06
N GLY A 192 -0.19 -12.54 -15.28
CA GLY A 192 -0.07 -11.36 -16.13
C GLY A 192 0.93 -10.34 -15.58
N PRO A 193 0.95 -9.11 -16.11
CA PRO A 193 1.85 -8.05 -15.67
C PRO A 193 1.95 -7.94 -14.15
N ILE A 194 3.17 -8.01 -13.62
CA ILE A 194 3.44 -7.86 -12.19
C ILE A 194 3.78 -6.39 -11.94
N LYS A 195 2.99 -5.71 -11.12
CA LYS A 195 3.13 -4.30 -10.80
C LYS A 195 3.53 -4.12 -9.34
N VAL A 196 4.69 -3.52 -9.10
CA VAL A 196 5.25 -3.27 -7.76
C VAL A 196 5.24 -1.78 -7.45
N TRP A 197 4.36 -1.38 -6.53
CA TRP A 197 4.13 0.01 -6.14
C TRP A 197 5.00 0.42 -4.95
N CYS A 198 5.99 1.26 -5.24
CA CYS A 198 6.98 1.84 -4.33
C CYS A 198 6.55 3.23 -3.82
N GLY A 199 7.08 3.62 -2.67
CA GLY A 199 6.94 4.98 -2.16
C GLY A 199 7.93 5.96 -2.76
N GLN A 200 7.44 7.18 -3.02
CA GLN A 200 8.28 8.35 -3.32
C GLN A 200 9.00 8.86 -2.06
N ARG A 201 9.95 8.07 -1.55
CA ARG A 201 10.74 8.40 -0.36
C ARG A 201 12.21 8.04 -0.55
N LEU A 202 13.09 8.77 0.11
CA LEU A 202 14.50 8.40 0.22
C LEU A 202 14.66 7.09 1.00
N ARG A 203 15.77 6.41 0.72
CA ARG A 203 16.28 5.27 1.48
C ARG A 203 16.51 5.70 2.93
N GLU A 204 16.02 4.88 3.85
CA GLU A 204 16.18 5.09 5.29
C GLU A 204 17.11 4.01 5.88
N ALA A 205 17.52 4.19 7.13
CA ALA A 205 18.37 3.23 7.83
C ALA A 205 17.81 1.79 7.82
N ARG A 206 16.48 1.64 7.85
CA ARG A 206 15.80 0.33 7.80
C ARG A 206 15.97 -0.42 6.48
N ASP A 207 16.31 0.27 5.41
CA ASP A 207 16.44 -0.32 4.08
C ASP A 207 17.88 -0.84 3.83
N GLY A 208 18.85 -0.34 4.61
CA GLY A 208 20.28 -0.65 4.51
C GLY A 208 21.11 0.45 3.86
N THR A 209 22.42 0.32 3.94
CA THR A 209 23.41 1.13 3.23
C THR A 209 23.52 0.71 1.76
N VAL A 210 24.29 1.46 0.95
CA VAL A 210 24.61 1.03 -0.42
C VAL A 210 25.38 -0.29 -0.39
N ASP A 211 26.34 -0.42 0.52
CA ASP A 211 27.15 -1.63 0.67
C ASP A 211 26.26 -2.82 1.05
N ASP A 212 25.30 -2.65 1.96
CA ASP A 212 24.34 -3.72 2.29
C ASP A 212 23.53 -4.17 1.05
N ILE A 213 23.17 -3.25 0.15
CA ILE A 213 22.44 -3.58 -1.07
C ILE A 213 23.34 -4.33 -2.05
N VAL A 214 24.59 -3.87 -2.22
CA VAL A 214 25.60 -4.53 -3.06
C VAL A 214 25.90 -5.92 -2.54
N ASP A 215 26.12 -6.08 -1.24
CA ASP A 215 26.37 -7.38 -0.60
C ASP A 215 25.21 -8.34 -0.82
N ARG A 216 23.97 -7.85 -0.72
CA ARG A 216 22.77 -8.66 -1.02
C ARG A 216 22.73 -9.10 -2.48
N LEU A 217 23.12 -8.25 -3.43
CA LEU A 217 23.19 -8.61 -4.85
C LEU A 217 24.28 -9.66 -5.09
N VAL A 218 25.49 -9.41 -4.58
CA VAL A 218 26.66 -10.31 -4.73
C VAL A 218 26.39 -11.67 -4.09
N ALA A 219 25.75 -11.69 -2.91
CA ALA A 219 25.39 -12.94 -2.23
C ALA A 219 24.41 -13.80 -3.03
N ARG A 220 23.63 -13.21 -3.95
CA ARG A 220 22.76 -13.97 -4.87
C ARG A 220 23.52 -14.41 -6.11
N ASP A 221 24.17 -13.48 -6.80
CA ASP A 221 25.01 -13.75 -7.96
C ASP A 221 25.95 -12.55 -8.19
N PRO A 222 27.29 -12.72 -8.08
CA PRO A 222 28.25 -11.65 -8.34
C PRO A 222 28.11 -11.01 -9.72
N LYS A 223 27.62 -11.75 -10.74
CA LYS A 223 27.41 -11.21 -12.09
C LYS A 223 26.32 -10.14 -12.16
N LEU A 224 25.46 -10.02 -11.14
CA LEU A 224 24.46 -8.96 -11.07
C LEU A 224 25.10 -7.56 -11.05
N LEU A 225 26.36 -7.44 -10.58
CA LEU A 225 27.09 -6.17 -10.65
C LEU A 225 27.42 -5.75 -12.09
N GLU A 226 27.40 -6.69 -13.04
CA GLU A 226 27.63 -6.42 -14.46
C GLU A 226 26.33 -6.03 -15.18
N HIS A 227 25.16 -6.26 -14.57
CA HIS A 227 23.88 -5.94 -15.18
C HIS A 227 23.83 -4.43 -15.52
N PRO A 228 23.45 -4.03 -16.75
CA PRO A 228 23.54 -2.63 -17.20
C PRO A 228 22.87 -1.63 -16.26
N TRP A 229 21.70 -2.00 -15.72
CA TRP A 229 20.99 -1.16 -14.76
C TRP A 229 21.73 -0.99 -13.43
N VAL A 230 22.32 -2.07 -12.90
CA VAL A 230 23.07 -2.04 -11.63
C VAL A 230 24.36 -1.24 -11.81
N ARG A 231 25.07 -1.43 -12.93
CA ARG A 231 26.24 -0.61 -13.28
C ARG A 231 25.90 0.87 -13.37
N ALA A 232 24.75 1.22 -13.94
CA ALA A 232 24.31 2.60 -14.04
C ALA A 232 24.04 3.22 -12.65
N GLU A 233 23.44 2.46 -11.73
CA GLU A 233 23.25 2.91 -10.33
C GLU A 233 24.58 3.07 -9.58
N LEU A 234 25.50 2.12 -9.72
CA LEU A 234 26.81 2.17 -9.07
C LEU A 234 27.74 3.24 -9.63
N ALA A 235 27.53 3.69 -10.87
CA ALA A 235 28.30 4.76 -11.47
C ALA A 235 27.91 6.17 -10.96
N ARG A 236 26.83 6.29 -10.16
CA ARG A 236 26.39 7.56 -9.58
C ARG A 236 27.33 8.01 -8.47
N ASP A 237 27.37 9.32 -8.24
CA ASP A 237 28.17 9.90 -7.16
C ASP A 237 27.53 9.60 -5.78
N PRO A 238 28.20 8.83 -4.89
CA PRO A 238 27.68 8.54 -3.56
C PRO A 238 27.57 9.78 -2.66
N VAL A 239 28.29 10.87 -2.98
CA VAL A 239 28.25 12.14 -2.25
C VAL A 239 27.45 13.24 -2.97
N ASP A 240 26.57 12.83 -3.89
CA ASP A 240 25.43 13.55 -4.45
C ASP A 240 24.96 14.74 -3.57
N PRO A 241 25.18 16.05 -3.85
CA PRO A 241 24.58 17.10 -3.04
C PRO A 241 23.05 17.03 -3.06
N ASP A 242 22.44 16.56 -4.15
CA ASP A 242 21.07 16.10 -4.17
C ASP A 242 21.00 14.66 -3.60
N PRO A 243 20.38 14.44 -2.43
CA PRO A 243 20.28 13.11 -1.84
C PRO A 243 19.49 12.15 -2.72
N TRP A 244 18.63 12.66 -3.60
CA TRP A 244 18.02 11.85 -4.62
C TRP A 244 19.15 11.38 -5.57
N GLY A 245 19.98 12.25 -6.14
CA GLY A 245 21.08 11.95 -7.08
C GLY A 245 21.92 10.67 -6.84
N ARG A 246 22.10 10.28 -5.58
CA ARG A 246 22.91 9.17 -5.07
C ARG A 246 22.48 7.77 -5.56
N PRO A 247 23.39 6.76 -5.50
CA PRO A 247 23.08 5.35 -5.78
C PRO A 247 21.97 4.79 -4.89
N PHE A 248 21.01 4.09 -5.49
CA PHE A 248 19.91 3.40 -4.80
C PHE A 248 19.15 4.30 -3.81
N ALA A 249 18.97 5.56 -4.18
CA ALA A 249 18.57 6.61 -3.25
C ALA A 249 17.15 6.48 -2.71
N THR A 250 16.26 5.72 -3.36
CA THR A 250 14.85 5.64 -2.99
C THR A 250 14.37 4.20 -2.85
N GLU A 251 13.20 4.01 -2.24
CA GLU A 251 12.54 2.69 -2.18
C GLU A 251 12.39 2.06 -3.57
N TYR A 252 12.21 2.87 -4.60
CA TYR A 252 12.08 2.44 -5.98
C TYR A 252 13.32 1.69 -6.49
N GLU A 253 14.52 2.27 -6.37
CA GLU A 253 15.75 1.59 -6.81
C GLU A 253 16.05 0.36 -5.96
N ILE A 254 15.70 0.38 -4.67
CA ILE A 254 15.88 -0.75 -3.76
C ILE A 254 15.00 -1.93 -4.17
N VAL A 255 13.76 -1.67 -4.60
CA VAL A 255 12.85 -2.71 -5.13
C VAL A 255 13.38 -3.31 -6.42
N ILE A 256 13.94 -2.50 -7.33
CA ILE A 256 14.56 -3.01 -8.56
C ILE A 256 15.77 -3.89 -8.23
N ALA A 257 16.66 -3.43 -7.35
CA ALA A 257 17.78 -4.23 -6.89
C ALA A 257 17.32 -5.56 -6.25
N ASN A 258 16.22 -5.53 -5.48
CA ASN A 258 15.67 -6.75 -4.91
C ASN A 258 15.06 -7.68 -5.98
N ALA A 259 14.40 -7.14 -7.00
CA ALA A 259 13.93 -7.93 -8.14
C ALA A 259 15.08 -8.59 -8.89
N MET A 260 16.20 -7.88 -9.12
CA MET A 260 17.43 -8.46 -9.69
C MET A 260 17.97 -9.59 -8.82
N ALA A 261 17.98 -9.42 -7.49
CA ALA A 261 18.43 -10.43 -6.54
C ALA A 261 17.56 -11.71 -6.60
N VAL A 262 16.26 -11.59 -6.88
CA VAL A 262 15.29 -12.70 -6.86
C VAL A 262 15.19 -13.41 -8.20
N PHE A 263 15.11 -12.67 -9.30
CA PHE A 263 14.98 -13.21 -10.65
C PHE A 263 16.32 -13.43 -11.34
N GLY A 264 17.42 -12.97 -10.73
CA GLY A 264 18.77 -13.13 -11.23
C GLY A 264 19.03 -12.34 -12.51
N GLY A 265 20.10 -12.69 -13.22
CA GLY A 265 20.43 -12.10 -14.52
C GLY A 265 19.44 -12.38 -15.65
N GLU A 266 18.38 -13.16 -15.39
CA GLU A 266 17.27 -13.35 -16.35
C GLU A 266 16.43 -12.08 -16.52
N LEU A 267 16.43 -11.18 -15.53
CA LEU A 267 15.64 -9.97 -15.56
C LEU A 267 16.33 -8.93 -16.46
N THR A 268 15.79 -8.74 -17.65
CA THR A 268 16.29 -7.78 -18.65
C THR A 268 15.55 -6.46 -18.54
N PHE A 269 16.29 -5.35 -18.55
CA PHE A 269 15.70 -4.03 -18.65
C PHE A 269 15.13 -3.82 -20.06
N ALA A 270 13.82 -3.66 -20.17
CA ALA A 270 13.14 -3.56 -21.45
C ALA A 270 12.93 -2.10 -21.87
N ALA A 271 12.38 -1.28 -20.96
CA ALA A 271 12.12 0.12 -21.23
C ALA A 271 11.92 0.92 -19.95
N THR A 272 12.20 2.21 -20.05
CA THR A 272 11.61 3.21 -19.16
C THR A 272 10.31 3.66 -19.80
N CYS A 273 9.18 3.47 -19.13
CA CYS A 273 7.97 4.15 -19.53
C CYS A 273 7.97 5.52 -18.80
N PRO A 274 7.90 6.65 -19.52
CA PRO A 274 7.57 7.91 -18.87
C PRO A 274 6.27 7.66 -18.13
N ALA A 275 6.17 8.05 -16.85
CA ALA A 275 4.88 7.98 -16.18
C ALA A 275 3.89 8.79 -17.02
N THR A 276 2.95 8.11 -17.66
CA THR A 276 1.90 8.72 -18.47
C THR A 276 0.84 9.27 -17.51
N GLY A 277 1.23 10.26 -16.70
CA GLY A 277 0.39 10.80 -15.64
C GLY A 277 1.09 11.87 -14.79
N PRO A 278 0.33 12.62 -13.99
CA PRO A 278 0.79 13.78 -13.22
C PRO A 278 1.65 13.42 -12.00
N ALA A 279 2.22 12.22 -11.94
CA ALA A 279 2.84 11.67 -10.75
C ALA A 279 4.11 12.44 -10.30
N THR A 280 4.41 13.59 -10.91
CA THR A 280 5.07 14.70 -10.22
C THR A 280 4.14 15.23 -9.13
N VAL A 281 4.18 14.58 -7.97
CA VAL A 281 3.87 15.28 -6.72
C VAL A 281 4.69 16.57 -6.71
N ALA A 282 4.07 17.72 -6.46
CA ALA A 282 4.75 19.01 -6.52
C ALA A 282 6.02 18.98 -5.66
N GLY A 283 7.18 19.30 -6.26
CA GLY A 283 8.49 19.27 -5.59
C GLY A 283 9.23 17.94 -5.64
N VAL A 284 8.71 16.91 -6.30
CA VAL A 284 9.39 15.60 -6.47
C VAL A 284 10.17 15.57 -7.80
N PRO A 285 11.48 15.21 -7.80
CA PRO A 285 12.30 15.18 -9.02
C PRO A 285 11.71 14.27 -10.11
N ARG A 286 11.85 14.64 -11.40
CA ARG A 286 11.32 13.86 -12.55
C ARG A 286 11.73 12.38 -12.54
N ARG A 287 12.92 12.06 -12.05
CA ARG A 287 13.42 10.67 -11.97
C ARG A 287 12.64 9.81 -10.97
N THR A 288 12.00 10.42 -9.98
CA THR A 288 11.16 9.76 -8.96
C THR A 288 9.76 9.46 -9.53
N VAL A 289 9.50 9.83 -10.78
CA VAL A 289 8.25 9.62 -11.50
C VAL A 289 8.50 8.82 -12.77
N LEU A 290 9.21 7.70 -12.62
CA LEU A 290 9.49 6.76 -13.69
C LEU A 290 8.97 5.39 -13.28
N TRP A 291 8.36 4.69 -14.21
CA TRP A 291 8.03 3.30 -14.07
C TRP A 291 8.89 2.52 -15.06
N GLN A 292 9.64 1.55 -14.58
CA GLN A 292 10.52 0.74 -15.41
C GLN A 292 9.91 -0.62 -15.63
N ARG A 293 9.96 -1.05 -16.89
CA ARG A 293 9.54 -2.37 -17.31
C ARG A 293 10.77 -3.25 -17.47
N PHE A 294 10.72 -4.38 -16.80
CA PHE A 294 11.67 -5.46 -16.92
C PHE A 294 10.93 -6.69 -17.46
N GLY A 295 11.66 -7.54 -18.17
CA GLY A 295 11.13 -8.80 -18.66
C GLY A 295 12.09 -9.96 -18.46
N THR A 296 11.58 -11.18 -18.47
CA THR A 296 12.39 -12.40 -18.47
C THR A 296 12.18 -13.18 -19.78
N PRO A 297 13.12 -14.06 -20.19
CA PRO A 297 13.00 -14.82 -21.44
C PRO A 297 11.75 -15.72 -21.51
N ASP A 298 11.24 -16.16 -20.36
CA ASP A 298 10.02 -16.97 -20.23
C ASP A 298 8.73 -16.11 -20.19
N GLY A 299 8.80 -14.84 -20.59
CA GLY A 299 7.63 -13.99 -20.84
C GLY A 299 7.04 -13.31 -19.60
N MET A 300 7.77 -13.21 -18.49
CA MET A 300 7.34 -12.38 -17.36
C MET A 300 7.48 -10.90 -17.72
N ASP A 301 6.46 -10.11 -17.38
CA ASP A 301 6.55 -8.65 -17.36
C ASP A 301 6.51 -8.14 -15.92
N LEU A 302 7.53 -7.38 -15.52
CA LEU A 302 7.64 -6.76 -14.20
C LEU A 302 7.74 -5.24 -14.35
N PHE A 303 6.79 -4.55 -13.75
CA PHE A 303 6.73 -3.10 -13.67
C PHE A 303 7.06 -2.70 -12.24
N VAL A 304 8.08 -1.85 -12.07
CA VAL A 304 8.34 -1.17 -10.79
C VAL A 304 7.90 0.27 -10.95
N LEU A 305 7.12 0.77 -10.01
CA LEU A 305 6.39 2.03 -10.15
C LEU A 305 6.34 2.81 -8.83
N ASN A 306 6.31 4.13 -8.92
CA ASN A 306 6.14 4.99 -7.75
C ASN A 306 4.67 5.38 -7.56
N ALA A 307 4.17 5.13 -6.35
CA ALA A 307 2.87 5.57 -5.86
C ALA A 307 2.99 6.92 -5.13
N ALA A 308 1.97 7.75 -5.28
CA ALA A 308 1.87 9.02 -4.56
C ALA A 308 1.91 8.80 -3.04
N ALA A 309 2.76 9.55 -2.36
CA ALA A 309 2.81 9.53 -0.91
C ALA A 309 1.57 10.25 -0.33
N ARG A 310 0.93 9.65 0.69
CA ARG A 310 -0.14 10.30 1.44
C ARG A 310 0.42 10.83 2.76
N HIS A 311 0.02 12.05 3.12
CA HIS A 311 0.31 12.61 4.43
C HIS A 311 -0.30 11.72 5.53
N ARG A 312 0.40 11.59 6.66
CA ARG A 312 -0.10 10.86 7.82
C ARG A 312 0.10 11.71 9.07
N PRO A 313 -0.78 11.59 10.07
CA PRO A 313 -0.59 12.26 11.36
C PRO A 313 0.72 11.82 12.05
N GLN A 314 1.18 10.60 11.77
CA GLN A 314 2.38 10.00 12.35
C GLN A 314 3.41 9.73 11.24
N GLY A 315 4.54 10.42 11.32
CA GLY A 315 5.72 10.17 10.47
C GLY A 315 5.66 10.80 9.07
N PRO A 316 6.68 10.54 8.24
CA PRO A 316 6.77 11.08 6.88
C PRO A 316 5.67 10.50 5.96
N ALA A 317 5.30 11.28 4.94
CA ALA A 317 4.37 10.83 3.92
C ALA A 317 4.91 9.55 3.24
N ARG A 318 4.05 8.53 3.10
CA ARG A 318 4.37 7.29 2.38
C ARG A 318 3.11 6.73 1.71
N PRO A 319 3.22 5.95 0.63
CA PRO A 319 2.07 5.30 0.04
C PRO A 319 1.44 4.31 1.02
N THR A 320 0.12 4.19 0.97
CA THR A 320 -0.66 3.16 1.65
C THR A 320 -1.13 2.15 0.62
N THR A 321 -1.54 0.95 1.05
CA THR A 321 -2.18 -0.01 0.15
C THR A 321 -3.36 0.63 -0.59
N ALA A 322 -4.17 1.42 0.13
CA ALA A 322 -5.29 2.15 -0.46
C ALA A 322 -4.83 3.17 -1.51
N SER A 323 -3.80 3.98 -1.23
CA SER A 323 -3.34 4.98 -2.19
C SER A 323 -2.69 4.33 -3.42
N CYS A 324 -1.96 3.23 -3.25
CA CYS A 324 -1.46 2.45 -4.39
C CYS A 324 -2.61 1.92 -5.25
N ALA A 325 -3.65 1.35 -4.64
CA ALA A 325 -4.81 0.85 -5.36
C ALA A 325 -5.58 1.97 -6.09
N GLU A 326 -5.63 3.18 -5.53
CA GLU A 326 -6.25 4.35 -6.18
C GLU A 326 -5.44 4.79 -7.41
N GLU A 327 -4.11 4.87 -7.28
CA GLU A 327 -3.22 5.19 -8.39
C GLU A 327 -3.28 4.11 -9.48
N TRP A 328 -3.34 2.84 -9.07
CA TRP A 328 -3.52 1.70 -9.94
C TRP A 328 -4.78 1.83 -10.80
N LEU A 329 -5.96 1.98 -10.19
CA LEU A 329 -7.20 2.09 -10.95
C LEU A 329 -7.28 3.38 -11.78
N ARG A 330 -6.62 4.46 -11.35
CA ARG A 330 -6.62 5.72 -12.09
C ARG A 330 -5.72 5.70 -13.32
N HIS A 331 -4.53 5.12 -13.19
CA HIS A 331 -3.47 5.27 -14.20
C HIS A 331 -3.21 4.00 -15.01
N LEU A 332 -3.43 2.83 -14.41
CA LEU A 332 -3.29 1.54 -15.09
C LEU A 332 -4.51 0.65 -14.81
N PRO A 333 -5.73 1.11 -15.15
CA PRO A 333 -6.92 0.32 -14.87
C PRO A 333 -6.81 -1.04 -15.56
N PRO A 334 -7.06 -2.14 -14.83
CA PRO A 334 -7.11 -3.47 -15.43
C PRO A 334 -8.30 -3.57 -16.39
N ALA A 335 -8.22 -4.53 -17.32
CA ALA A 335 -9.29 -4.84 -18.25
C ALA A 335 -10.61 -5.16 -17.54
N ILE A 336 -11.74 -4.98 -18.26
CA ILE A 336 -13.05 -5.32 -17.72
C ILE A 336 -13.10 -6.82 -17.45
N GLY A 337 -13.52 -7.22 -16.24
CA GLY A 337 -13.64 -8.64 -15.87
C GLY A 337 -12.34 -9.29 -15.39
N ALA A 338 -11.25 -8.53 -15.24
CA ALA A 338 -9.93 -9.08 -14.93
C ALA A 338 -9.86 -9.79 -13.57
N GLN A 339 -9.11 -10.89 -13.55
CA GLN A 339 -8.68 -11.63 -12.37
C GLN A 339 -7.37 -11.03 -11.85
N VAL A 340 -7.41 -10.31 -10.74
CA VAL A 340 -6.26 -9.59 -10.18
C VAL A 340 -5.74 -10.31 -8.96
N LEU A 341 -4.46 -10.68 -8.96
CA LEU A 341 -3.78 -11.27 -7.81
C LEU A 341 -3.07 -10.22 -6.97
N VAL A 342 -3.44 -10.05 -5.71
CA VAL A 342 -2.71 -9.20 -4.77
C VAL A 342 -1.70 -10.03 -3.97
N VAL A 343 -0.41 -9.77 -4.16
CA VAL A 343 0.66 -10.45 -3.41
C VAL A 343 1.07 -9.62 -2.21
N ALA A 344 0.88 -10.20 -1.03
CA ALA A 344 1.20 -9.61 0.26
C ALA A 344 2.10 -10.55 1.09
N GLY A 345 2.50 -10.08 2.27
CA GLY A 345 3.19 -10.93 3.25
C GLY A 345 2.40 -11.00 4.54
N ASN A 346 2.36 -12.17 5.18
CA ASN A 346 1.68 -12.31 6.46
C ASN A 346 2.41 -11.56 7.59
N PRO A 347 1.68 -10.98 8.54
CA PRO A 347 0.22 -11.07 8.76
C PRO A 347 -0.65 -10.08 7.96
N HIS A 348 -0.09 -9.37 6.98
CA HIS A 348 -0.76 -8.24 6.30
C HIS A 348 -1.73 -8.64 5.19
N THR A 349 -1.82 -9.91 4.82
CA THR A 349 -2.54 -10.36 3.62
C THR A 349 -4.01 -9.94 3.63
N GLU A 350 -4.75 -10.26 4.69
CA GLU A 350 -6.18 -9.91 4.78
C GLU A 350 -6.42 -8.40 4.71
N ARG A 351 -5.65 -7.62 5.47
CA ARG A 351 -5.78 -6.16 5.45
C ARG A 351 -5.47 -5.59 4.07
N THR A 352 -4.41 -6.07 3.44
CA THR A 352 -3.96 -5.56 2.12
C THR A 352 -5.05 -5.80 1.08
N VAL A 353 -5.62 -7.00 1.04
CA VAL A 353 -6.69 -7.37 0.12
C VAL A 353 -7.97 -6.60 0.42
N GLY A 354 -8.31 -6.44 1.70
CA GLY A 354 -9.47 -5.64 2.12
C GLY A 354 -9.37 -4.17 1.70
N ASP A 355 -8.18 -3.58 1.80
CA ASP A 355 -7.92 -2.21 1.33
C ASP A 355 -8.08 -2.09 -0.20
N VAL A 356 -7.53 -3.03 -0.97
CA VAL A 356 -7.67 -3.06 -2.44
C VAL A 356 -9.13 -3.25 -2.85
N ALA A 357 -9.81 -4.26 -2.28
CA ALA A 357 -11.21 -4.55 -2.59
C ALA A 357 -12.15 -3.39 -2.24
N ARG A 358 -11.86 -2.64 -1.18
CA ARG A 358 -12.58 -1.40 -0.86
C ARG A 358 -12.39 -0.34 -1.95
N VAL A 359 -11.15 -0.07 -2.36
CA VAL A 359 -10.86 0.93 -3.41
C VAL A 359 -11.54 0.55 -4.73
N VAL A 360 -11.48 -0.73 -5.13
CA VAL A 360 -12.16 -1.27 -6.30
C VAL A 360 -13.68 -1.04 -6.26
N ARG A 361 -14.32 -1.33 -5.12
CA ARG A 361 -15.76 -1.09 -4.93
C ARG A 361 -16.12 0.39 -4.97
N THR A 362 -15.35 1.24 -4.28
CA THR A 362 -15.54 2.70 -4.31
C THR A 362 -15.41 3.26 -5.73
N ALA A 363 -14.47 2.73 -6.52
CA ALA A 363 -14.30 3.05 -7.94
C ALA A 363 -15.37 2.42 -8.86
N ARG A 364 -16.37 1.72 -8.31
CA ARG A 364 -17.44 1.01 -9.03
C ARG A 364 -16.92 -0.04 -10.03
N ARG A 365 -15.75 -0.62 -9.77
CA ARG A 365 -15.14 -1.70 -10.56
C ARG A 365 -15.56 -3.08 -10.04
N GLY A 366 -16.88 -3.29 -9.91
CA GLY A 366 -17.46 -4.57 -9.46
C GLY A 366 -17.26 -5.72 -10.46
N ASP A 367 -16.74 -5.41 -11.64
CA ASP A 367 -16.32 -6.38 -12.66
C ASP A 367 -15.01 -7.09 -12.31
N LEU A 368 -14.20 -6.52 -11.42
CA LEU A 368 -12.90 -7.10 -11.06
C LEU A 368 -13.03 -8.19 -10.00
N THR A 369 -12.28 -9.27 -10.19
CA THR A 369 -12.15 -10.33 -9.19
C THR A 369 -10.80 -10.22 -8.50
N ILE A 370 -10.80 -9.94 -7.19
CA ILE A 370 -9.58 -9.77 -6.40
C ILE A 370 -9.23 -11.06 -5.67
N HIS A 371 -8.04 -11.58 -5.93
CA HIS A 371 -7.44 -12.75 -5.29
C HIS A 371 -6.27 -12.34 -4.41
N SER A 372 -5.81 -13.25 -3.57
CA SER A 372 -4.68 -13.01 -2.68
C SER A 372 -3.66 -14.14 -2.71
N ALA A 373 -2.39 -13.75 -2.59
CA ALA A 373 -1.30 -14.65 -2.25
C ALA A 373 -0.47 -14.03 -1.13
N GLY A 374 -0.12 -14.82 -0.12
CA GLY A 374 0.54 -14.38 1.09
C GLY A 374 1.77 -15.23 1.38
N THR A 375 2.92 -14.61 1.60
CA THR A 375 4.09 -15.32 2.11
C THR A 375 3.84 -15.77 3.55
N PRO A 376 4.38 -16.93 3.97
CA PRO A 376 4.31 -17.33 5.37
C PRO A 376 4.96 -16.26 6.26
N ALA A 377 4.51 -16.19 7.51
CA ALA A 377 5.08 -15.24 8.46
C ALA A 377 6.57 -15.54 8.68
N LEU A 378 7.40 -14.49 8.66
CA LEU A 378 8.84 -14.62 8.88
C LEU A 378 9.12 -15.14 10.30
N GLU A 379 10.04 -16.10 10.42
CA GLU A 379 10.60 -16.46 11.72
C GLU A 379 11.39 -15.28 12.27
N GLN A 380 10.87 -14.66 13.34
CA GLN A 380 11.50 -13.53 14.02
C GLN A 380 11.13 -13.54 15.50
N PRO A 381 12.00 -13.01 16.38
CA PRO A 381 11.74 -12.91 17.82
C PRO A 381 10.52 -12.04 18.20
N ARG A 382 9.87 -11.39 17.21
CA ARG A 382 8.72 -10.48 17.37
C ARG A 382 7.48 -10.86 16.54
N ARG A 383 7.30 -12.16 16.24
CA ARG A 383 6.20 -12.66 15.38
C ARG A 383 4.81 -12.34 15.94
N LEU A 384 4.62 -12.48 17.26
CA LEU A 384 3.35 -12.20 17.92
C LEU A 384 2.99 -10.72 17.85
N GLU A 385 3.97 -9.85 18.10
CA GLU A 385 3.85 -8.39 18.09
C GLU A 385 3.38 -7.87 16.74
N LEU A 386 3.91 -8.42 15.65
CA LEU A 386 3.46 -8.09 14.31
C LEU A 386 1.99 -8.46 14.10
N CYS A 387 1.59 -9.65 14.56
CA CYS A 387 0.21 -10.12 14.41
C CYS A 387 -0.78 -9.31 15.26
N LEU A 388 -0.41 -8.96 16.48
CA LEU A 388 -1.22 -8.11 17.35
C LEU A 388 -1.39 -6.70 16.77
N GLY A 389 -0.33 -6.14 16.18
CA GLY A 389 -0.42 -4.88 15.43
C GLY A 389 -1.37 -4.95 14.23
N GLU A 390 -1.41 -6.08 13.53
CA GLU A 390 -2.36 -6.27 12.41
C GLU A 390 -3.79 -6.51 12.87
N ILE A 391 -4.02 -7.29 13.93
CA ILE A 391 -5.35 -7.42 14.53
C ILE A 391 -5.86 -6.05 14.98
N HIS A 392 -5.02 -5.26 15.65
CA HIS A 392 -5.39 -3.89 16.02
C HIS A 392 -5.82 -3.08 14.80
N ARG A 393 -5.09 -3.13 13.68
CA ARG A 393 -5.45 -2.38 12.46
C ARG A 393 -6.74 -2.85 11.83
N LEU A 394 -7.00 -4.16 11.82
CA LEU A 394 -8.28 -4.71 11.35
C LEU A 394 -9.42 -4.15 12.19
N LEU A 395 -9.27 -4.11 13.52
CA LEU A 395 -10.26 -3.53 14.44
C LEU A 395 -10.40 -2.01 14.27
N HIS A 396 -9.28 -1.28 14.16
CA HIS A 396 -9.30 0.18 14.00
C HIS A 396 -9.96 0.61 12.68
N ASN A 397 -9.70 -0.11 11.59
CA ASN A 397 -10.36 0.13 10.31
C ASN A 397 -11.89 0.04 10.43
N HIS A 398 -12.45 -0.74 11.36
CA HIS A 398 -13.89 -0.79 11.63
C HIS A 398 -14.46 0.54 12.15
N VAL A 399 -13.71 1.27 12.96
CA VAL A 399 -14.21 2.45 13.69
C VAL A 399 -14.36 3.64 12.74
N GLY A 400 -13.50 3.73 11.72
CA GLY A 400 -13.65 4.66 10.61
C GLY A 400 -13.37 6.13 10.93
N GLU A 401 -12.73 6.41 12.07
CA GLU A 401 -12.31 7.76 12.48
C GLU A 401 -11.20 8.33 11.59
#